data_AF-A0A4R2CMA1-F1
#
_entry.id   AF-A0A4R2CMA1-F1
#
_cell.length_a   1.000
_cell.length_b   1.000
_cell.length_c   1.000
_cell.angle_alpha   90.00
_cell.angle_beta   90.00
_cell.angle_gamma   90.00
#
_symmetry.space_group_name_H-M   'P 1'
#
loop_
_entity.id
_entity.type
_entity.pdbx_description
1 polymer ?
#
loop_
_entity_poly.entity_id
_entity_poly.type
_entity_poly.pdbx_seq_one_letter_code
_entity_poly.pdbx_strand_id
1 'polypeptide(L)' 'MTQLMTTAIAAEYISKSASWLNKTRMTGSGPVYLKIGGAVRYTKDELDRWLSGTRRTAVYDFANDNNRAGARASA' A
#
# COMPACT_ATOMS: atom_id res chain seq x y z
N MET A 1 16.48 -10.00 10.98
CA MET A 1 17.33 -9.19 10.06
C MET A 1 16.44 -8.27 9.26
N THR A 2 16.70 -6.96 9.29
CA THR A 2 15.89 -5.97 8.59
C THR A 2 16.36 -5.84 7.14
N GLN A 3 15.64 -6.48 6.21
CA GLN A 3 15.94 -6.38 4.78
C GLN A 3 15.32 -5.10 4.20
N LEU A 4 16.16 -4.20 3.68
CA LEU A 4 15.75 -2.96 3.01
C LEU A 4 15.63 -3.15 1.49
N MET A 5 14.40 -3.08 0.99
CA MET A 5 14.06 -3.21 -0.42
C MET A 5 13.93 -1.85 -1.09
N THR A 6 14.33 -1.76 -2.37
CA THR A 6 14.06 -0.60 -3.22
C THR A 6 12.59 -0.60 -3.67
N THR A 7 12.10 0.49 -4.26
CA THR A 7 10.74 0.55 -4.81
C THR A 7 10.46 -0.56 -5.81
N ALA A 8 11.41 -0.90 -6.69
CA ALA A 8 11.22 -1.94 -7.69
C ALA A 8 11.08 -3.32 -7.05
N ILE A 9 11.98 -3.66 -6.12
CA ILE A 9 11.96 -4.95 -5.41
C ILE A 9 10.71 -5.06 -4.53
N ALA A 10 10.35 -3.99 -3.82
CA ALA A 10 9.15 -3.98 -3.00
C ALA A 10 7.87 -4.13 -3.83
N ALA A 11 7.83 -3.52 -5.02
CA ALA A 11 6.70 -3.64 -5.94
C ALA A 11 6.52 -5.09 -6.40
N GLU A 12 7.61 -5.74 -6.81
CA GLU A 12 7.61 -7.16 -7.17
C GLU A 12 7.17 -8.04 -5.98
N TYR A 13 7.68 -7.76 -4.79
CA TYR A 13 7.37 -8.51 -3.57
C TYR A 13 5.86 -8.51 -3.25
N ILE A 14 5.19 -7.36 -3.35
CA ILE A 14 3.75 -7.24 -3.09
C ILE A 14 2.88 -7.43 -4.34
N SER A 15 3.47 -7.85 -5.47
CA SER A 15 2.78 -8.02 -6.77
C SER A 15 2.05 -6.75 -7.24
N LYS A 16 2.70 -5.58 -7.13
CA LYS A 16 2.23 -4.29 -7.63
C LYS A 16 3.24 -3.66 -8.57
N SER A 17 2.84 -2.58 -9.25
CA SER A 17 3.77 -1.81 -10.08
C SER A 17 4.52 -0.76 -9.25
N ALA A 18 5.73 -0.40 -9.68
CA ALA A 18 6.49 0.68 -9.03
C ALA A 18 5.73 2.02 -9.08
N SER A 19 5.01 2.29 -10.18
CA SER A 19 4.15 3.46 -10.33
C SER A 19 3.00 3.48 -9.32
N TRP A 20 2.44 2.31 -8.98
CA TRP A 20 1.43 2.21 -7.92
C TRP A 20 2.02 2.57 -6.54
N LEU A 21 3.24 2.11 -6.22
CA LEU A 21 3.94 2.52 -5.00
C LEU A 21 4.22 4.03 -4.97
N ASN A 22 4.63 4.62 -6.10
CA ASN A 22 4.84 6.06 -6.19
C ASN A 22 3.53 6.84 -5.95
N LYS A 23 2.42 6.40 -6.53
CA LYS A 23 1.10 7.04 -6.34
C LYS A 23 0.60 6.89 -4.91
N THR A 24 0.71 5.70 -4.34
CA THR A 24 0.22 5.43 -2.98
C THR A 24 1.02 6.14 -1.90
N ARG A 25 2.30 6.45 -2.15
CA ARG A 25 3.07 7.37 -1.28
C ARG A 25 2.48 8.77 -1.24
N MET A 26 1.97 9.27 -2.37
CA MET A 26 1.34 10.59 -2.43
C MET A 26 0.00 10.62 -1.69
N THR A 27 -0.78 9.55 -1.77
CA THR A 27 -2.11 9.46 -1.15
C THR A 27 -2.09 8.89 0.28
N GLY A 28 -0.96 8.36 0.74
CA GLY A 28 -0.81 7.71 2.05
C GLY A 28 -1.53 6.35 2.17
N SER A 29 -1.97 5.75 1.08
CA SER A 29 -2.79 4.52 1.09
C SER A 29 -1.98 3.23 0.92
N GLY A 30 -0.65 3.34 0.85
CA GLY A 30 0.27 2.23 0.58
C GLY A 30 1.03 1.76 1.82
N PRO A 31 1.92 0.77 1.65
CA PRO A 31 2.79 0.30 2.73
C PRO A 31 3.73 1.41 3.22
N VAL A 32 4.12 1.31 4.49
CA VAL A 32 5.04 2.25 5.14
C VAL A 32 6.38 2.24 4.42
N TYR A 33 6.90 3.43 4.13
CA TYR A 33 8.19 3.62 3.47
C TYR A 33 9.16 4.38 4.37
N LEU A 34 10.44 4.12 4.17
CA LEU A 34 11.54 4.83 4.80
C LEU A 34 12.11 5.85 3.82
N LYS A 35 12.16 7.11 4.23
CA LYS A 35 12.85 8.18 3.51
C LYS A 35 14.25 8.34 4.10
N ILE A 36 15.27 7.89 3.36
CA ILE A 36 16.67 7.96 3.78
C ILE A 36 17.38 8.93 2.83
N GLY A 37 17.36 10.22 3.21
CA GLY A 37 17.80 11.31 2.33
C GLY A 37 17.05 11.29 1.00
N GLY A 38 17.77 11.18 -0.12
CA GLY A 38 17.17 11.08 -1.46
C GLY A 38 16.46 9.73 -1.71
N ALA A 39 16.90 8.66 -1.07
CA ALA A 39 16.44 7.31 -1.36
C ALA A 39 15.13 6.96 -0.62
N VAL A 40 14.29 6.17 -1.29
CA VAL A 40 13.10 5.55 -0.65
C VAL A 40 13.31 4.04 -0.56
N ARG A 41 13.10 3.49 0.64
CA ARG A 41 13.24 2.06 0.93
C ARG A 41 12.00 1.53 1.63
N TYR A 42 11.84 0.22 1.58
CA TYR A 42 10.83 -0.53 2.32
C TYR A 42 11.50 -1.59 3.17
N THR A 43 11.00 -1.85 4.37
CA THR A 43 11.39 -3.05 5.11
C THR A 43 10.46 -4.18 4.73
N LYS A 44 11.01 -5.40 4.67
CA LYS A 44 10.19 -6.61 4.46
C LYS A 44 9.08 -6.72 5.52
N ASP A 45 9.40 -6.45 6.78
CA ASP A 45 8.45 -6.50 7.90
C ASP A 45 7.23 -5.59 7.71
N GLU A 46 7.44 -4.34 7.29
CA GLU A 46 6.33 -3.41 7.08
C GLU A 46 5.50 -3.79 5.83
N LEU A 47 6.13 -4.35 4.81
CA LEU A 47 5.41 -4.91 3.65
C LEU A 47 4.55 -6.11 4.08
N ASP A 48 5.08 -7.01 4.89
CA ASP A 48 4.36 -8.19 5.40
C ASP A 48 3.20 -7.78 6.32
N ARG A 49 3.41 -6.77 7.17
CA ARG A 49 2.35 -6.18 8.01
C ARG A 49 1.23 -5.58 7.16
N TRP A 50 1.59 -4.83 6.12
CA TRP A 50 0.61 -4.25 5.20
C TRP A 50 -0.18 -5.34 4.43
N LEU A 51 0.50 -6.38 3.95
CA LEU A 51 -0.15 -7.53 3.32
C LEU A 51 -1.09 -8.26 4.29
N SER A 52 -0.66 -8.43 5.54
CA SER A 52 -1.47 -9.06 6.59
C SER A 52 -2.72 -8.23 6.91
N GLY A 53 -2.62 -6.90 6.93
CA GLY A 53 -3.77 -6.01 7.08
C GLY A 53 -4.70 -5.99 5.85
N THR A 54 -4.19 -6.38 4.68
CA THR A 54 -4.97 -6.50 3.44
C THR A 54 -5.59 -7.90 3.28
N ARG A 55 -5.20 -8.87 4.12
CA ARG A 55 -5.71 -10.24 4.06
C ARG A 55 -7.19 -10.26 4.42
N ARG A 56 -8.00 -10.85 3.54
CA ARG A 56 -9.44 -11.01 3.72
C ARG A 56 -9.78 -12.49 3.77
N THR A 57 -10.68 -12.88 4.68
CA THR A 57 -11.15 -14.27 4.84
C THR A 57 -12.52 -14.51 4.21
N ALA A 58 -13.32 -13.45 3.98
CA ALA A 58 -14.61 -13.51 3.32
C ALA A 58 -14.78 -12.35 2.32
N VAL A 59 -15.49 -12.60 1.22
CA VAL A 59 -15.73 -11.63 0.13
C VAL A 59 -16.60 -10.44 0.59
N TYR A 60 -17.48 -10.66 1.57
CA TYR A 60 -18.47 -9.67 2.04
C TYR A 60 -18.09 -8.92 3.33
N ASP A 61 -16.93 -9.21 3.92
CA ASP A 61 -16.50 -8.59 5.19
C ASP A 61 -16.05 -7.12 5.02
N PHE A 62 -15.72 -6.70 3.80
CA PHE A 62 -15.52 -5.28 3.52
C PHE A 62 -16.89 -4.63 3.25
N ALA A 63 -17.31 -3.79 4.19
CA ALA A 63 -18.47 -2.93 4.04
C ALA A 63 -18.48 -2.26 2.66
N ASN A 64 -19.59 -2.44 1.95
CA ASN A 64 -20.00 -1.74 0.74
C ASN A 64 -19.41 -0.31 0.63
N ASP A 65 -18.35 -0.13 -0.18
CA ASP A 65 -17.72 1.17 -0.48
C ASP A 65 -18.64 2.14 -1.26
N ASN A 66 -19.91 1.78 -1.51
CA ASN A 66 -20.89 2.62 -2.20
C ASN A 66 -21.11 3.98 -1.51
N ASN A 67 -20.83 4.09 -0.20
CA ASN A 67 -20.92 5.36 0.54
C ASN A 67 -19.90 6.43 0.09
N ARG A 68 -18.79 6.05 -0.55
CA ARG A 68 -17.79 7.01 -1.06
C ARG A 68 -18.16 7.58 -2.43
N ALA A 69 -18.97 6.87 -3.19
CA ALA A 69 -19.47 7.30 -4.50
C ALA A 69 -20.63 8.32 -4.37
N GLY A 70 -21.48 8.18 -3.34
CA GLY A 70 -22.60 9.10 -3.07
C GLY A 70 -22.16 10.53 -2.73
N ALA A 71 -21.03 10.71 -2.03
CA ALA A 71 -20.55 12.01 -1.58
C ALA A 71 -20.06 12.96 -2.70
N ARG A 72 -19.98 12.49 -3.96
CA ARG A 72 -19.63 13.33 -5.14
C ARG A 72 -20.84 13.77 -5.97
N ALA A 73 -22.04 13.29 -5.66
CA ALA A 73 -23.26 13.54 -6.43
C ALA A 73 -24.21 14.57 -5.77
N SER A 74 -23.75 15.29 -4.73
CA SER A 74 -24.55 16.23 -3.94
C SER A 74 -23.99 17.66 -3.93
N ALA A 75 -23.30 18.08 -4.99
CA ALA A 75 -22.84 19.46 -5.20
C ALA A 75 -23.43 20.02 -6.50
#